data_AF-A0A3B9SSL8-F1
#
_entry.id   AF-A0A3B9SSL8-F1
#
_cell.length_a   1.000
_cell.length_b   1.000
_cell.length_c   1.000
_cell.angle_alpha   90.00
_cell.angle_beta   90.00
_cell.angle_gamma   90.00
#
_symmetry.space_group_name_H-M   'P 1'
#
loop_
_entity.id
_entity.type
_entity.pdbx_description
1 polymer ?
#
loop_
_entity_poly.entity_id
_entity_poly.type
_entity_poly.pdbx_seq_one_letter_code
_entity_poly.pdbx_strand_id
1 'polypeptide(L)'
;MQAVILAGGFGTRLRPVVQDLPKPMAPVNGKPFLEYLTINLKKMGFSRFIFCVHYLAKKLKEYFGDGSGYGITIEYSVEEKPLGTGGALGLLRRRLLG
;
A
#
# COMPACT_ATOMS: atom_id res chain seq x y z
N MET A 1 9.55 -6.03 12.72
CA MET A 1 9.42 -6.85 11.49
C MET A 1 9.04 -5.96 10.31
N GLN A 2 9.18 -6.44 9.06
CA GLN A 2 8.85 -5.68 7.84
C GLN A 2 7.69 -6.33 7.08
N ALA A 3 6.75 -5.52 6.60
CA ALA A 3 5.61 -5.93 5.80
C ALA A 3 5.68 -5.32 4.39
N VAL A 4 5.36 -6.13 3.39
CA VAL A 4 5.15 -5.68 2.01
C VAL A 4 3.67 -5.77 1.71
N ILE A 5 3.05 -4.66 1.30
CA ILE A 5 1.64 -4.60 0.96
C ILE A 5 1.51 -4.30 -0.53
N LEU A 6 0.88 -5.24 -1.24
CA LEU A 6 0.53 -5.09 -2.64
C LEU A 6 -0.72 -4.22 -2.74
N ALA A 7 -0.50 -2.92 -2.87
CA ALA A 7 -1.51 -1.89 -3.02
C ALA A 7 -1.67 -1.43 -4.50
N GLY A 8 -1.05 -2.16 -5.43
CA GLY A 8 -1.10 -1.94 -6.87
C GLY A 8 -2.22 -2.74 -7.54
N GLY A 9 -2.72 -2.23 -8.67
CA GLY A 9 -3.77 -2.88 -9.48
C GLY A 9 -4.88 -1.90 -9.89
N PHE A 10 -5.50 -2.18 -11.03
CA PHE A 10 -6.47 -1.28 -11.67
C PHE A 10 -7.87 -1.22 -11.02
N GLY A 11 -8.12 -2.00 -9.96
CA GLY A 11 -9.40 -2.00 -9.24
C GLY A 11 -10.63 -2.28 -10.10
N THR A 12 -10.48 -2.99 -11.24
CA THR A 12 -11.48 -3.05 -12.33
C THR A 12 -12.87 -3.55 -11.92
N ARG A 13 -12.96 -4.41 -10.90
CA ARG A 13 -14.24 -4.94 -10.39
C ARG A 13 -14.98 -3.99 -9.43
N LEU A 14 -14.31 -2.98 -8.88
CA LEU A 14 -14.85 -2.00 -7.92
C LEU A 14 -14.97 -0.58 -8.49
N ARG A 15 -14.57 -0.37 -9.75
CA ARG A 15 -14.62 0.93 -10.44
C ARG A 15 -15.96 1.67 -10.32
N PRO A 16 -17.15 1.04 -10.35
CA PRO A 16 -18.40 1.77 -10.23
C PRO A 16 -18.60 2.46 -8.88
N VAL A 17 -17.96 1.96 -7.81
CA VAL A 17 -18.16 2.40 -6.42
C VAL A 17 -17.01 3.27 -5.92
N VAL A 18 -15.86 3.24 -6.62
CA VAL A 18 -14.61 3.90 -6.22
C VAL A 18 -13.98 4.51 -7.47
N GLN A 19 -14.57 5.58 -7.99
CA GLN A 19 -14.17 6.13 -9.30
C GLN A 19 -12.82 6.88 -9.24
N ASP A 20 -12.41 7.40 -8.08
CA ASP A 20 -11.24 8.28 -7.95
C ASP A 20 -10.20 7.86 -6.89
N LEU A 21 -10.35 6.68 -6.30
CA LEU A 21 -9.43 6.16 -5.28
C LEU A 21 -8.86 4.80 -5.69
N PRO A 22 -7.57 4.54 -5.39
CA PRO A 22 -7.04 3.19 -5.55
C PRO A 22 -7.80 2.24 -4.62
N LYS A 23 -8.06 0.99 -5.06
CA LYS A 23 -8.83 -0.01 -4.30
C LYS A 23 -8.44 -0.12 -2.81
N PRO A 24 -7.14 -0.12 -2.42
CA PRO A 24 -6.75 -0.12 -1.00
C PRO A 24 -7.26 1.07 -0.19
N MET A 25 -7.61 2.18 -0.83
CA MET A 25 -8.19 3.37 -0.23
C MET A 25 -9.72 3.41 -0.25
N ALA A 26 -10.39 2.32 -0.68
CA ALA A 26 -11.84 2.22 -0.55
C ALA A 26 -12.25 2.49 0.92
N PRO A 27 -13.21 3.40 1.15
CA PRO A 27 -13.59 3.78 2.50
C PRO A 27 -14.37 2.65 3.18
N VAL A 28 -14.00 2.38 4.42
CA VAL A 28 -14.72 1.51 5.37
C VAL A 28 -14.88 2.35 6.63
N ASN A 29 -16.12 2.65 7.03
CA ASN A 29 -16.43 3.52 8.17
C ASN A 29 -15.62 4.84 8.20
N GLY A 30 -15.51 5.51 7.05
CA GLY A 30 -14.83 6.81 6.92
C GLY A 30 -13.31 6.75 6.82
N LYS A 31 -12.69 5.56 6.82
CA LYS A 31 -11.23 5.38 6.71
C LYS A 31 -10.85 4.43 5.57
N PRO A 32 -9.68 4.62 4.93
CA PRO A 32 -9.14 3.65 3.97
C PRO A 32 -9.05 2.24 4.54
N PHE A 33 -9.48 1.22 3.79
CA PHE A 33 -9.27 -0.18 4.17
C PHE A 33 -7.79 -0.48 4.52
N LEU A 34 -6.85 0.10 3.76
CA LEU A 34 -5.42 -0.04 4.00
C LEU A 34 -4.98 0.48 5.37
N GLU A 35 -5.69 1.45 5.96
CA GLU A 35 -5.38 1.94 7.30
C GLU A 35 -5.64 0.86 8.35
N TYR A 36 -6.78 0.18 8.26
CA TYR A 36 -7.11 -0.93 9.16
C TYR A 36 -6.06 -2.05 9.07
N LEU A 37 -5.65 -2.41 7.85
CA LEU A 37 -4.60 -3.41 7.63
C LEU A 37 -3.27 -2.97 8.25
N THR A 38 -2.88 -1.71 8.04
CA THR A 38 -1.62 -1.14 8.56
C THR A 38 -1.61 -1.13 10.10
N ILE A 39 -2.71 -0.69 10.73
CA ILE A 39 -2.84 -0.66 12.20
C ILE A 39 -2.81 -2.08 12.78
N ASN A 40 -3.49 -3.04 12.14
CA ASN A 40 -3.50 -4.43 12.61
C ASN A 40 -2.12 -5.06 12.53
N LEU A 41 -1.39 -4.87 11.42
CA LEU A 41 -0.02 -5.34 11.29
C LEU A 41 0.92 -4.65 12.28
N LYS A 42 0.75 -3.35 12.53
CA LYS A 42 1.50 -2.65 13.58
C LYS A 42 1.32 -3.32 14.94
N LYS A 43 0.08 -3.65 15.33
CA LYS A 43 -0.22 -4.35 16.59
C LYS A 43 0.43 -5.74 16.68
N MET A 44 0.74 -6.36 15.54
CA MET A 44 1.47 -7.63 15.45
C MET A 44 3.01 -7.46 15.47
N GLY A 45 3.54 -6.25 15.65
CA GLY A 45 4.99 -5.99 15.75
C GLY A 45 5.68 -5.62 14.43
N PHE A 46 4.92 -5.33 13.37
CA PHE A 46 5.46 -4.76 12.14
C PHE A 46 5.68 -3.26 12.32
N SER A 47 6.87 -2.78 11.97
CA SER A 47 7.28 -1.38 12.13
C SER A 47 7.77 -0.74 10.84
N ARG A 48 8.11 -1.55 9.84
CA ARG A 48 8.52 -1.11 8.50
C ARG A 48 7.53 -1.65 7.46
N PHE A 49 7.05 -0.77 6.59
CA PHE A 49 6.05 -1.08 5.58
C PHE A 49 6.54 -0.62 4.22
N ILE A 50 6.34 -1.47 3.21
CA ILE A 50 6.55 -1.11 1.80
C ILE A 50 5.22 -1.25 1.08
N PHE A 51 4.67 -0.15 0.61
CA PHE A 51 3.46 -0.14 -0.22
C PHE A 51 3.87 -0.20 -1.69
N CYS A 52 3.62 -1.34 -2.33
CA CYS A 52 3.74 -1.48 -3.78
C CYS A 52 2.51 -0.85 -4.42
N VAL A 53 2.67 0.26 -5.13
CA VAL A 53 1.59 1.12 -5.65
C VAL A 53 1.75 1.37 -7.14
N HIS A 54 0.67 1.69 -7.84
CA HIS A 54 0.67 2.05 -9.27
C HIS A 54 -0.01 3.43 -9.47
N TYR A 55 -0.73 3.66 -10.58
CA TYR A 55 -1.41 4.86 -11.09
C TYR A 55 -2.04 5.87 -10.09
N LEU A 56 -2.24 5.53 -8.81
CA LEU A 56 -2.77 6.44 -7.78
C LEU A 56 -1.90 6.53 -6.50
N ALA A 57 -0.59 6.27 -6.63
CA ALA A 57 0.39 6.33 -5.53
C ALA A 57 0.35 7.68 -4.75
N LYS A 58 0.04 8.78 -5.44
CA LYS A 58 -0.04 10.12 -4.83
C LYS A 58 -1.06 10.18 -3.70
N LYS A 59 -2.23 9.55 -3.86
CA LYS A 59 -3.31 9.54 -2.85
C LYS A 59 -2.90 8.79 -1.59
N LEU A 60 -2.18 7.68 -1.73
CA LEU A 60 -1.64 6.96 -0.56
C LEU A 60 -0.59 7.80 0.15
N LYS A 61 0.33 8.45 -0.58
CA LYS A 61 1.35 9.32 0.02
C LYS A 61 0.73 10.52 0.76
N GLU A 62 -0.30 11.15 0.18
CA GLU A 62 -1.05 12.24 0.82
C GLU A 62 -1.71 11.78 2.13
N TYR A 63 -2.26 10.57 2.18
CA TYR A 63 -2.97 10.05 3.35
C TYR A 63 -2.05 9.49 4.45
N PHE A 64 -1.06 8.69 4.06
CA PHE A 64 -0.22 7.94 4.98
C PHE A 64 1.12 8.61 5.30
N GLY A 65 1.57 9.57 4.48
CA GLY A 65 2.86 10.23 4.64
C GLY A 65 4.02 9.23 4.67
N ASP A 66 5.00 9.47 5.52
CA ASP A 66 6.10 8.53 5.80
C ASP A 66 5.76 7.51 6.91
N GLY A 67 4.52 7.50 7.40
CA GLY A 67 4.08 6.63 8.49
C GLY A 67 4.36 7.15 9.90
N SER A 68 5.03 8.30 10.06
CA SER A 68 5.37 8.87 11.37
C SER A 68 4.14 9.13 12.24
N GLY A 69 3.04 9.61 11.66
CA GLY A 69 1.76 9.79 12.34
C GLY A 69 1.13 8.49 12.88
N TYR A 70 1.59 7.33 12.38
CA TYR A 70 1.19 6.01 12.83
C TYR A 70 2.27 5.34 13.70
N GLY A 71 3.42 5.98 13.94
CA GLY A 71 4.55 5.41 14.69
C GLY A 71 5.22 4.22 13.98
N ILE A 72 5.24 4.25 12.65
CA ILE A 72 5.87 3.24 11.77
C ILE A 72 6.64 3.95 10.64
N THR A 73 7.41 3.21 9.86
CA THR A 73 8.03 3.71 8.64
C THR A 73 7.31 3.14 7.42
N ILE A 74 6.92 4.01 6.49
CA ILE A 74 6.28 3.63 5.22
C ILE A 74 7.15 4.09 4.05
N GLU A 75 7.53 3.12 3.22
CA GLU A 75 8.12 3.36 1.91
C GLU A 75 7.12 3.02 0.79
N TYR A 76 7.30 3.67 -0.36
CA TYR A 76 6.44 3.47 -1.52
C TYR A 76 7.26 2.96 -2.69
N SER A 77 6.93 1.75 -3.16
CA SER A 77 7.47 1.19 -4.39
C SER A 77 6.47 1.47 -5.51
N VAL A 78 6.78 2.44 -6.38
CA VAL A 78 5.89 2.82 -7.49
C VAL A 78 6.24 1.98 -8.71
N GLU A 79 5.28 1.19 -9.19
CA GLU A 79 5.42 0.44 -10.44
C GLU A 79 5.02 1.34 -11.62
N GLU A 80 5.86 1.44 -12.65
CA GLU A 80 5.52 2.18 -13.88
C GLU A 80 4.53 1.42 -14.78
N LYS A 81 4.55 0.09 -14.72
CA LYS A 81 3.61 -0.81 -15.38
C LYS A 81 3.13 -1.84 -14.36
N PRO A 82 1.88 -2.32 -14.42
CA PRO A 82 1.44 -3.38 -13.52
C PRO A 82 2.24 -4.64 -13.81
N LEU A 83 3.12 -5.04 -12.90
CA LEU A 83 3.97 -6.22 -13.08
C LEU A 83 3.32 -7.50 -12.53
N GLY A 84 2.07 -7.40 -12.06
CA GLY A 84 1.37 -8.45 -11.34
C GLY A 84 1.96 -8.71 -9.95
N THR A 85 1.32 -9.61 -9.20
CA THR A 85 1.68 -9.92 -7.80
C THR A 85 3.14 -10.36 -7.64
N GLY A 86 3.65 -11.18 -8.58
CA GLY A 86 5.03 -11.66 -8.55
C GLY A 86 6.07 -10.61 -8.95
N GLY A 87 5.74 -9.71 -9.87
CA GLY A 87 6.66 -8.67 -10.33
C GLY A 87 6.91 -7.58 -9.28
N ALA A 88 5.88 -7.25 -8.48
CA ALA A 88 5.99 -6.35 -7.32
C ALA A 88 7.05 -6.83 -6.32
N LEU A 89 7.06 -8.14 -6.02
CA LEU A 89 8.07 -8.76 -5.14
C LEU A 89 9.45 -8.81 -5.80
N GLY A 90 9.50 -9.00 -7.12
CA GLY A 90 10.74 -8.96 -7.90
C GLY A 90 11.49 -7.63 -7.78
N LEU A 91 10.78 -6.50 -7.81
CA LEU A 91 11.36 -5.16 -7.59
C LEU A 91 11.96 -4.99 -6.20
N LEU A 92 11.38 -5.68 -5.22
CA LEU A 92 11.82 -5.62 -3.82
C LEU A 92 12.88 -6.65 -3.47
N ARG A 93 13.23 -7.57 -4.38
CA ARG A 93 14.19 -8.65 -4.12
C ARG A 93 15.50 -8.18 -3.50
N ARG A 94 16.08 -7.08 -4.01
CA ARG A 94 17.32 -6.48 -3.46
C ARG A 94 17.15 -5.82 -2.09
N ARG A 95 15.95 -5.35 -1.74
CA ARG A 95 15.64 -4.72 -0.44
C ARG A 95 15.19 -5.74 0.61
N LEU A 96 14.68 -6.89 0.20
CA LEU A 96 14.17 -7.94 1.09
C LEU A 96 15.21 -9.00 1.43
N LEU A 97 16.19 -9.23 0.55
CA LEU A 97 17.22 -10.27 0.68
C LEU A 97 18.64 -9.70 0.86
N GLY A 98 18.75 -8.38 1.02
CA GLY A 98 20.01 -7.67 1.29
C GLY A 98 20.16 -7.37 2.77
#